data_AF-A0A8C6TV40-F1
#
_entry.id   AF-A0A8C6TV40-F1
#
_cell.length_a   1.000
_cell.length_b   1.000
_cell.length_c   1.000
_cell.angle_alpha   90.00
_cell.angle_beta   90.00
_cell.angle_gamma   90.00
#
_symmetry.space_group_name_H-M   'P 1'
#
loop_
_entity.id
_entity.type
_entity.pdbx_description
1 polymer ?
#
loop_
_entity_poly.entity_id
_entity_poly.type
_entity_poly.pdbx_seq_one_letter_code
_entity_poly.pdbx_strand_id
1 'polypeptide(L)'
;MDFRTHVDQSCRYSEEFINIYYDCMDKKRRNLTRLYLDKATLVWNGNAVSGQEALSEFFESLPSSEFQVLTADCQPVHEQATQGQTTMLVVTGGFVKFEGNKQRYFNQNFLLTAQASPNNDQPVWKIASDCFRFQDWNS
;
A
#
# COMPACT_ATOMS: atom_id res chain seq x y z
N MET A 1 -0.72 25.88 2.66
CA MET A 1 -1.27 25.31 1.41
C MET A 1 -2.77 25.14 1.62
N ASP A 2 -3.62 25.48 0.65
CA ASP A 2 -5.06 25.30 0.82
C ASP A 2 -5.46 23.82 0.78
N PHE A 3 -6.66 23.49 1.27
CA PHE A 3 -7.11 22.10 1.36
C PHE A 3 -7.21 21.44 -0.02
N ARG A 4 -7.67 22.17 -1.03
CA ARG A 4 -7.83 21.66 -2.40
C ARG A 4 -6.49 21.19 -2.97
N THR A 5 -5.43 21.96 -2.77
CA THR A 5 -4.09 21.61 -3.23
C THR A 5 -3.60 20.30 -2.59
N HIS A 6 -3.87 20.07 -1.30
CA HIS A 6 -3.53 18.80 -0.64
C HIS A 6 -4.30 17.61 -1.24
N VAL A 7 -5.57 17.81 -1.57
CA VAL A 7 -6.39 16.79 -2.24
C VAL A 7 -5.84 16.47 -3.63
N ASP A 8 -5.56 17.49 -4.45
CA ASP A 8 -5.04 17.30 -5.80
C ASP A 8 -3.67 16.57 -5.79
N GLN A 9 -2.80 16.92 -4.84
CA GLN A 9 -1.53 16.22 -4.63
C GLN A 9 -1.73 14.76 -4.19
N SER A 10 -2.66 14.53 -3.26
CA SER A 10 -2.98 13.19 -2.77
C SER A 10 -3.42 12.26 -3.92
N CYS A 11 -4.34 12.74 -4.77
CA CYS A 11 -4.79 11.99 -5.94
C CYS A 11 -3.62 11.57 -6.83
N ARG A 12 -2.77 12.53 -7.22
CA ARG A 12 -1.59 12.26 -8.07
C ARG A 12 -0.63 11.24 -7.44
N TYR A 13 -0.26 11.41 -6.17
CA TYR A 13 0.67 10.48 -5.51
C TYR A 13 0.06 9.10 -5.30
N SER A 14 -1.25 9.02 -5.05
CA SER A 14 -1.93 7.74 -4.86
C SER A 14 -1.95 6.92 -6.14
N GLU A 15 -2.22 7.53 -7.30
CA GLU A 15 -2.20 6.86 -8.60
C GLU A 15 -0.80 6.32 -8.93
N GLU A 16 0.24 7.12 -8.70
CA GLU A 16 1.63 6.70 -8.89
C GLU A 16 2.00 5.55 -7.93
N PHE A 17 1.65 5.68 -6.65
CA PHE A 17 1.87 4.64 -5.64
C PHE A 17 1.21 3.32 -6.02
N ILE A 18 -0.06 3.33 -6.43
CA ILE A 18 -0.82 2.13 -6.80
C ILE A 18 -0.12 1.39 -7.94
N ASN A 19 0.29 2.12 -8.99
CA ASN A 19 1.01 1.55 -10.12
C ASN A 19 2.34 0.92 -9.69
N ILE A 20 3.13 1.63 -8.86
CA ILE A 20 4.41 1.12 -8.36
C ILE A 20 4.21 -0.10 -7.47
N TYR A 21 3.25 -0.05 -6.54
CA TYR A 21 3.01 -1.10 -5.56
C TYR A 21 2.64 -2.42 -6.24
N TYR A 22 1.62 -2.41 -7.11
CA TYR A 22 1.16 -3.63 -7.76
C TYR A 22 2.12 -4.13 -8.84
N ASP A 23 2.83 -3.25 -9.58
CA ASP A 23 3.93 -3.69 -10.47
C ASP A 23 5.05 -4.37 -9.67
N CYS A 24 5.39 -3.83 -8.51
CA CYS A 24 6.42 -4.39 -7.64
C CYS A 24 5.97 -5.72 -7.02
N MET A 25 4.71 -5.81 -6.58
CA MET A 25 4.10 -7.04 -6.07
C MET A 25 4.14 -8.16 -7.12
N ASP A 26 3.81 -7.86 -8.38
CA ASP A 26 3.74 -8.89 -9.42
C ASP A 26 5.10 -9.25 -10.01
N LYS A 27 5.98 -8.25 -10.22
CA LYS A 27 7.20 -8.44 -11.04
C LYS A 27 8.51 -8.33 -10.26
N LYS A 28 8.51 -7.66 -9.10
CA LYS A 28 9.72 -7.30 -8.35
C LYS A 28 9.56 -7.55 -6.84
N ARG A 29 8.90 -8.65 -6.45
CA ARG A 29 8.51 -8.97 -5.06
C ARG A 29 9.60 -8.70 -4.01
N ARG A 30 10.86 -9.06 -4.31
CA ARG A 30 12.02 -8.82 -3.43
C ARG A 30 12.28 -7.35 -3.07
N ASN A 31 11.81 -6.42 -3.90
CA ASN A 31 11.94 -4.98 -3.67
C ASN A 31 10.71 -4.37 -2.99
N LEU A 32 9.62 -5.13 -2.81
CA LEU A 32 8.35 -4.62 -2.33
C LEU A 32 8.45 -4.02 -0.93
N THR A 33 9.20 -4.66 -0.05
CA THR A 33 9.42 -4.23 1.34
C THR A 33 10.10 -2.86 1.45
N ARG A 34 10.83 -2.42 0.41
CA ARG A 34 11.46 -1.08 0.37
C ARG A 34 10.42 0.05 0.34
N LEU A 35 9.18 -0.25 -0.08
CA LEU A 35 8.06 0.68 -0.04
C LEU A 35 7.48 0.86 1.37
N TYR A 36 7.82 -0.03 2.31
CA TYR A 36 7.36 0.02 3.69
C TYR A 36 8.34 0.81 4.58
N LEU A 37 7.82 1.39 5.66
CA LEU A 37 8.64 1.87 6.77
C LEU A 37 9.22 0.72 7.59
N ASP A 38 10.26 1.00 8.38
CA ASP A 38 10.94 -0.02 9.19
C ASP A 38 10.01 -0.70 10.20
N LYS A 39 9.08 0.08 10.76
CA LYS A 39 8.07 -0.37 11.74
C LYS A 39 6.68 -0.53 11.13
N ALA A 40 6.59 -0.68 9.81
CA ALA A 40 5.30 -0.84 9.17
C ALA A 40 4.61 -2.14 9.60
N THR A 41 3.29 -2.14 9.54
CA THR A 41 2.47 -3.31 9.84
C THR A 41 1.60 -3.68 8.65
N LEU A 42 1.37 -4.97 8.48
CA LEU A 42 0.46 -5.55 7.50
C LEU A 42 -0.55 -6.42 8.23
N VAL A 43 -1.83 -6.29 7.89
CA VAL A 43 -2.87 -7.25 8.24
C VAL A 43 -3.35 -7.93 6.97
N TRP A 44 -2.97 -9.19 6.78
CA TRP A 44 -3.32 -9.98 5.60
C TRP A 44 -4.38 -11.04 5.94
N ASN A 45 -5.62 -10.83 5.50
CA ASN A 45 -6.77 -11.68 5.83
C ASN A 45 -6.95 -11.91 7.36
N GLY A 46 -6.54 -10.94 8.18
CA GLY A 46 -6.60 -11.02 9.64
C GLY A 46 -5.30 -11.49 10.32
N ASN A 47 -4.29 -11.91 9.56
CA ASN A 47 -2.98 -12.27 10.11
C ASN A 47 -2.08 -11.03 10.15
N ALA A 48 -1.57 -10.70 11.34
CA ALA A 48 -0.69 -9.55 11.52
C ALA A 48 0.77 -9.92 11.21
N VAL A 49 1.44 -9.05 10.45
CA VAL A 49 2.86 -9.10 10.12
C VAL A 49 3.45 -7.73 10.45
N SER A 50 4.63 -7.67 11.06
CA SER A 50 5.17 -6.39 11.56
C SER A 50 6.68 -6.35 11.44
N GLY A 51 7.20 -5.24 10.91
CA GLY A 51 8.62 -5.04 10.69
C GLY A 51 9.12 -5.60 9.36
N GLN A 52 10.24 -5.04 8.89
CA GLN A 52 10.80 -5.31 7.57
C GLN A 52 11.14 -6.79 7.31
N GLU A 53 11.75 -7.46 8.29
CA GLU A 53 12.16 -8.86 8.17
C GLU A 53 10.94 -9.77 7.95
N ALA A 54 9.95 -9.69 8.86
CA ALA A 54 8.73 -10.47 8.75
C ALA A 54 7.92 -10.15 7.50
N LEU A 55 7.88 -8.88 7.07
CA LEU A 55 7.25 -8.49 5.80
C LEU A 55 7.97 -9.13 4.60
N SER A 56 9.30 -9.16 4.62
CA SER A 56 10.11 -9.75 3.54
C SER A 56 9.83 -11.24 3.40
N GLU A 57 9.92 -11.97 4.51
CA GLU A 57 9.62 -13.40 4.56
C GLU A 57 8.19 -13.68 4.11
N PHE A 58 7.22 -12.89 4.60
CA PHE A 58 5.82 -13.02 4.23
C PHE A 58 5.61 -12.87 2.72
N PHE A 59 6.10 -11.78 2.12
CA PHE A 59 5.92 -11.52 0.69
C PHE A 59 6.65 -12.51 -0.22
N GLU A 60 7.81 -13.01 0.21
CA GLU A 60 8.54 -14.08 -0.50
C GLU A 60 7.83 -15.43 -0.42
N SER A 61 7.10 -15.69 0.67
CA SER A 61 6.32 -16.92 0.84
C SER A 61 5.05 -16.97 -0.02
N LEU A 62 4.54 -15.81 -0.47
CA LEU A 62 3.34 -15.75 -1.30
C LEU A 62 3.63 -16.23 -2.73
N PRO A 63 2.70 -16.97 -3.37
CA PRO A 63 2.83 -17.34 -4.78
C PRO A 63 2.99 -16.12 -5.69
N SER A 64 3.43 -16.36 -6.93
CA SER A 64 3.39 -15.35 -8.00
C SER A 64 1.96 -14.80 -8.14
N SER A 65 1.83 -13.50 -8.41
CA SER A 65 0.54 -12.81 -8.46
C SER A 65 0.35 -12.05 -9.76
N GLU A 66 -0.92 -11.87 -10.12
CA GLU A 66 -1.38 -10.95 -11.16
C GLU A 66 -2.53 -10.13 -10.56
N PHE A 67 -2.26 -8.88 -10.19
CA PHE A 67 -3.25 -7.96 -9.67
C PHE A 67 -3.89 -7.12 -10.78
N GLN A 68 -5.20 -6.93 -10.69
CA GLN A 68 -5.92 -5.92 -11.46
C GLN A 68 -6.74 -5.05 -10.52
N VAL A 69 -6.31 -3.80 -10.39
CA VAL A 69 -7.04 -2.77 -9.63
C VAL A 69 -8.16 -2.22 -10.52
N LEU A 70 -9.39 -2.22 -9.99
CA LEU A 70 -10.58 -1.71 -10.68
C LEU A 70 -11.04 -0.37 -10.13
N THR A 71 -10.80 -0.16 -8.83
CA THR A 71 -11.24 1.03 -8.10
C THR A 71 -10.13 1.47 -7.17
N ALA A 72 -9.98 2.78 -7.06
CA ALA A 72 -9.07 3.43 -6.14
C ALA A 72 -9.73 4.69 -5.60
N ASP A 73 -9.45 5.00 -4.34
CA ASP A 73 -9.80 6.27 -3.70
C ASP A 73 -8.65 6.68 -2.77
N CYS A 74 -8.53 7.98 -2.49
CA CYS A 74 -7.54 8.48 -1.54
C CYS A 74 -8.05 9.69 -0.77
N GLN A 75 -7.54 9.86 0.46
CA GLN A 75 -7.92 10.95 1.33
C GLN A 75 -6.68 11.45 2.10
N PRO A 76 -6.42 12.77 2.14
CA PRO A 76 -5.41 13.31 3.04
C PRO A 76 -5.86 13.07 4.49
N VAL A 77 -4.93 12.61 5.33
CA VAL A 77 -5.22 12.33 6.74
C VAL A 77 -5.01 13.60 7.56
N HIS A 78 -5.94 13.89 8.46
CA HIS A 78 -5.88 15.07 9.31
C HIS A 78 -4.66 15.02 10.26
N GLU A 79 -3.96 16.15 10.40
CA GLU A 79 -2.69 16.26 11.14
C GLU A 79 -2.77 15.82 12.61
N GLN A 80 -3.93 15.98 13.25
CA GLN A 80 -4.14 15.53 14.63
C GLN A 80 -4.03 14.02 14.80
N ALA A 81 -4.38 13.25 13.77
CA ALA A 81 -4.24 11.79 13.79
C ALA A 81 -2.79 11.34 13.59
N THR A 82 -1.93 12.21 13.07
CA THR A 82 -0.58 11.86 12.58
C THR A 82 0.52 12.68 13.25
N GLN A 83 0.19 13.46 14.27
CA GLN A 83 1.12 14.33 14.99
C GLN A 83 1.89 15.28 14.05
N GLY A 84 1.20 15.79 13.03
CA GLY A 84 1.77 16.69 12.03
C GLY A 84 2.50 16.00 10.86
N GLN A 85 2.59 14.66 10.86
CA GLN A 85 3.19 13.93 9.74
C GLN A 85 2.25 13.93 8.53
N THR A 86 2.72 14.42 7.38
CA THR A 86 1.97 14.38 6.11
C THR A 86 1.68 12.93 5.72
N THR A 87 0.39 12.60 5.68
CA THR A 87 -0.10 11.22 5.58
C THR A 87 -1.33 11.16 4.67
N MET A 88 -1.47 10.05 3.95
CA MET A 88 -2.58 9.80 3.03
C MET A 88 -3.13 8.39 3.25
N LEU A 89 -4.46 8.27 3.28
CA LEU A 89 -5.16 7.00 3.17
C LEU A 89 -5.36 6.70 1.68
N VAL A 90 -5.04 5.48 1.27
CA VAL A 90 -5.33 4.97 -0.07
C VAL A 90 -6.16 3.70 0.08
N VAL A 91 -7.25 3.59 -0.66
CA VAL A 91 -8.11 2.40 -0.68
C VAL A 91 -8.19 1.88 -2.10
N THR A 92 -8.01 0.58 -2.28
CA THR A 92 -8.09 -0.08 -3.58
C THR A 92 -9.05 -1.26 -3.52
N GLY A 93 -9.65 -1.55 -4.67
CA GLY A 93 -10.51 -2.70 -4.87
C GLY A 93 -10.32 -3.26 -6.27
N GLY A 94 -10.31 -4.59 -6.38
CA GLY A 94 -10.05 -5.26 -7.63
C GLY A 94 -10.05 -6.77 -7.47
N PHE A 95 -9.27 -7.44 -8.31
CA PHE A 95 -9.04 -8.87 -8.17
C PHE A 95 -7.57 -9.22 -8.30
N VAL A 96 -7.21 -10.38 -7.76
CA VAL A 96 -5.87 -10.95 -7.88
C VAL A 96 -5.98 -12.42 -8.23
N LYS A 97 -5.07 -12.89 -9.08
CA LYS A 97 -4.84 -14.30 -9.35
C LYS A 97 -3.47 -14.68 -8.80
N PHE A 98 -3.45 -15.55 -7.79
CA PHE A 98 -2.21 -16.18 -7.32
C PHE A 98 -1.96 -17.46 -8.10
N GLU A 99 -0.70 -17.78 -8.36
CA GLU A 99 -0.30 -19.02 -9.01
C GLU A 99 -0.89 -20.24 -8.29
N GLY A 100 -1.44 -21.18 -9.06
CA GLY A 100 -2.13 -22.37 -8.55
C GLY A 100 -3.51 -22.13 -7.92
N ASN A 101 -4.00 -20.89 -7.89
CA ASN A 101 -5.27 -20.52 -7.25
C ASN A 101 -6.28 -19.91 -8.24
N LYS A 102 -7.56 -19.96 -7.89
CA LYS A 102 -8.61 -19.22 -8.61
C LYS A 102 -8.42 -17.71 -8.42
N GLN A 103 -8.86 -16.91 -9.39
CA GLN A 103 -8.95 -15.47 -9.24
C GLN A 103 -9.95 -15.11 -8.13
N ARG A 104 -9.61 -14.11 -7.31
CA ARG A 104 -10.46 -13.65 -6.20
C ARG A 104 -10.51 -12.14 -6.13
N TYR A 105 -11.65 -11.60 -5.71
CA TYR A 105 -11.79 -10.18 -5.43
C TYR A 105 -11.15 -9.82 -4.10
N PHE A 106 -10.55 -8.63 -4.03
CA PHE A 106 -9.92 -8.13 -2.83
C PHE A 106 -10.28 -6.66 -2.59
N ASN A 107 -10.13 -6.25 -1.33
CA ASN A 107 -10.00 -4.86 -0.94
C ASN A 107 -8.71 -4.70 -0.15
N GLN A 108 -8.02 -3.59 -0.38
CA GLN A 108 -6.79 -3.26 0.33
C GLN A 108 -6.79 -1.78 0.70
N ASN A 109 -6.25 -1.43 1.85
CA ASN A 109 -6.06 -0.05 2.23
C ASN A 109 -4.68 0.17 2.82
N PHE A 110 -4.11 1.33 2.53
CA PHE A 110 -2.77 1.73 2.93
C PHE A 110 -2.81 3.07 3.64
N LEU A 111 -2.01 3.19 4.68
CA LEU A 111 -1.65 4.46 5.27
C LEU A 111 -0.23 4.82 4.82
N LEU A 112 -0.11 5.82 3.95
CA LEU A 112 1.16 6.29 3.40
C LEU A 112 1.64 7.52 4.15
N THR A 113 2.94 7.60 4.39
CA THR A 113 3.58 8.77 5.03
C THR A 113 4.67 9.33 4.12
N ALA A 114 4.72 10.65 4.02
CA ALA A 114 5.75 11.34 3.25
C ALA A 114 7.09 11.33 4.00
N GLN A 115 8.14 10.78 3.40
CA GLN A 115 9.49 10.77 3.95
C GLN A 115 10.33 11.82 3.21
N ALA A 116 11.04 12.65 3.96
CA ALA A 116 11.99 13.60 3.38
C ALA A 116 13.10 12.84 2.64
N SER A 117 13.43 13.28 1.43
CA SER A 117 14.52 12.73 0.64
C SER A 117 15.65 13.77 0.57
N PRO A 118 16.88 13.45 0.99
CA PRO A 118 18.00 14.40 0.92
C PRO A 118 18.30 14.91 -0.49
N ASN A 119 17.89 14.16 -1.52
CA ASN A 119 18.27 14.39 -2.91
C ASN A 119 17.08 14.76 -3.82
N ASN A 120 15.88 14.99 -3.26
CA ASN A 120 14.68 15.30 -4.04
C ASN A 120 13.80 16.32 -3.32
N ASP A 121 13.37 17.34 -4.05
CA ASP A 121 12.39 18.33 -3.56
C ASP A 121 11.01 17.70 -3.29
N GLN A 122 10.75 16.52 -3.87
CA GLN A 122 9.53 15.75 -3.67
C GLN A 122 9.74 14.66 -2.61
N PRO A 123 8.78 14.46 -1.69
CA PRO A 123 8.87 13.41 -0.69
C PRO A 123 8.77 12.02 -1.32
N VAL A 124 9.36 11.03 -0.66
CA VAL A 124 9.14 9.62 -0.97
C VAL A 124 8.04 9.09 -0.07
N TRP A 125 6.96 8.56 -0.66
CA TRP A 125 5.86 7.99 0.11
C TRP A 125 6.18 6.56 0.52
N LYS A 126 6.03 6.26 1.82
CA LYS A 126 6.23 4.92 2.38
C LYS A 126 5.02 4.44 3.17
N ILE A 127 4.76 3.14 3.12
CA ILE A 127 3.66 2.48 3.80
C ILE A 127 3.97 2.38 5.31
N ALA A 128 3.11 2.98 6.12
CA ALA A 128 3.12 2.83 7.58
C ALA A 128 2.21 1.68 8.02
N SER A 129 1.08 1.49 7.33
CA SER A 129 0.11 0.43 7.60
C SER A 129 -0.48 -0.08 6.29
N ASP A 130 -0.65 -1.40 6.19
CA ASP A 130 -1.35 -2.08 5.09
C ASP A 130 -2.38 -3.05 5.66
N CYS A 131 -3.57 -3.11 5.06
CA CYS A 131 -4.59 -4.08 5.38
C CYS A 131 -5.18 -4.65 4.08
N PHE A 132 -4.93 -5.94 3.84
CA PHE A 132 -5.45 -6.69 2.70
C PHE A 132 -6.50 -7.71 3.15
N ARG A 133 -7.60 -7.83 2.40
CA ARG A 133 -8.60 -8.89 2.62
C ARG A 133 -9.26 -9.33 1.32
N PHE A 134 -9.42 -10.64 1.14
CA PHE A 134 -10.30 -11.19 0.12
C PHE A 134 -11.78 -10.95 0.47
N GLN A 135 -12.59 -10.62 -0.53
CA GLN A 135 -14.04 -10.42 -0.31
C GLN A 135 -14.75 -11.72 0.10
N ASP A 136 -14.25 -12.85 -0.38
CA ASP A 136 -14.79 -14.19 -0.12
C ASP A 136 -13.89 -14.99 0.85
N TRP A 137 -13.22 -14.34 1.82
CA TRP A 137 -12.14 -14.97 2.61
C TRP A 137 -12.51 -16.32 3.29
N ASN A 138 -13.79 -16.52 3.61
CA ASN A 138 -14.34 -17.73 4.24
C ASN A 138 -14.60 -18.90 3.28
N SER A 139 -14.38 -18.71 1.97
CA SER A 139 -14.78 -19.63 0.89
C SER A 139 -13.61 -20.24 0.13
#